data_AF-A0A932A4T9-F1
#
_entry.id   AF-A0A932A4T9-F1
#
_cell.length_a   1.000
_cell.length_b   1.000
_cell.length_c   1.000
_cell.angle_alpha   90.00
_cell.angle_beta   90.00
_cell.angle_gamma   90.00
#
_symmetry.space_group_name_H-M   'P 1'
#
loop_
_entity.id
_entity.type
_entity.pdbx_description
1 polymer ?
#
loop_
_entity_poly.entity_id
_entity_poly.type
_entity_poly.pdbx_seq_one_letter_code
_entity_poly.pdbx_strand_id
1 'polypeptide(L)' 'MKEDERRAQYFRKYGIVTLLVIEIVVFVVVGMGIGDYLDRKWLSHENIGVALGGLLGFGLGIYKFYMDTKRFLK' A
#
# COMPACT_ATOMS: atom_id res chain seq x y z
N MET A 1 25.67 14.98 19.07
CA MET A 1 25.30 16.04 18.08
C MET A 1 25.42 15.59 16.62
N LYS A 2 26.61 15.27 16.06
CA LYS A 2 26.69 14.83 14.63
C LYS A 2 26.10 13.44 14.34
N GLU A 3 26.00 12.58 15.34
CA GLU A 3 25.51 11.20 15.22
C GLU A 3 23.97 11.13 15.33
N ASP A 4 23.38 12.01 16.15
CA ASP A 4 21.93 12.16 16.32
C ASP A 4 21.27 12.71 15.06
N GLU A 5 21.91 13.67 14.38
CA GLU A 5 21.45 14.22 13.11
C GLU A 5 21.47 13.19 11.98
N ARG A 6 22.53 12.35 11.92
CA ARG A 6 22.59 11.23 10.96
C ARG A 6 21.52 10.20 11.28
N ARG A 7 21.36 9.79 12.53
CA ARG A 7 20.29 8.86 12.94
C ARG A 7 18.91 9.40 12.60
N ALA A 8 18.63 10.69 12.82
CA ALA A 8 17.35 11.31 12.47
C ALA A 8 17.11 11.34 10.95
N GLN A 9 18.14 11.56 10.12
CA GLN A 9 18.03 11.48 8.66
C GLN A 9 17.78 10.04 8.18
N TYR A 10 18.46 9.05 8.77
CA TYR A 10 18.20 7.63 8.50
C TYR A 10 16.78 7.24 8.93
N PHE A 11 16.36 7.61 10.13
CA PHE A 11 15.01 7.33 10.61
C PHE A 11 13.93 7.98 9.74
N ARG A 12 14.15 9.21 9.27
CA ARG A 12 13.26 9.85 8.30
C ARG A 12 13.21 9.07 6.99
N LYS A 13 14.35 8.74 6.39
CA LYS A 13 14.40 8.09 5.07
C LYS A 13 13.82 6.67 5.11
N TYR A 14 14.25 5.84 6.06
CA TYR A 14 13.77 4.47 6.18
C TYR A 14 12.37 4.40 6.78
N GLY A 15 12.05 5.23 7.77
CA GLY A 15 10.72 5.29 8.37
C GLY A 15 9.63 5.69 7.38
N ILE A 16 9.88 6.67 6.52
CA ILE A 16 8.93 7.07 5.46
C ILE A 16 8.72 5.92 4.47
N VAL A 17 9.80 5.27 4.02
CA VAL A 17 9.69 4.14 3.09
C VAL A 17 8.91 2.99 3.70
N THR A 18 9.17 2.63 4.97
CA THR A 18 8.43 1.58 5.66
C THR A 18 6.94 1.92 5.79
N LEU A 19 6.61 3.16 6.12
CA LEU A 19 5.24 3.62 6.29
C LEU A 19 4.48 3.58 4.95
N LEU A 20 5.13 4.02 3.87
CA LEU A 20 4.57 3.96 2.51
C LEU A 20 4.38 2.51 2.01
N VAL A 21 5.28 1.58 2.36
CA VAL A 21 5.13 0.16 2.02
C VAL A 21 3.97 -0.48 2.79
N ILE A 22 3.83 -0.17 4.09
CA ILE A 22 2.68 -0.61 4.90
C ILE A 22 1.37 -0.13 4.25
N GLU A 23 1.35 1.10 3.75
CA GLU A 23 0.18 1.67 3.10
C GLU A 23 -0.23 0.86 1.86
N ILE A 24 0.73 0.43 1.02
CA ILE A 24 0.45 -0.48 -0.11
C ILE A 24 -0.20 -1.77 0.38
N VAL A 25 0.33 -2.38 1.44
CA VAL A 25 -0.22 -3.62 2.01
C VAL A 25 -1.66 -3.40 2.49
N VAL A 26 -1.95 -2.26 3.13
CA VAL A 26 -3.32 -1.91 3.56
C VAL A 26 -4.25 -1.82 2.35
N PHE A 27 -3.84 -1.15 1.27
CA PHE A 27 -4.66 -1.06 0.05
C PHE A 27 -4.91 -2.43 -0.59
N VAL A 28 -3.92 -3.32 -0.60
CA VAL A 28 -4.08 -4.70 -1.09
C VAL A 28 -5.08 -5.47 -0.23
N VAL A 29 -4.96 -5.44 1.10
CA VAL A 29 -5.85 -6.16 2.00
C VAL A 29 -7.28 -5.63 1.89
N VAL A 30 -7.46 -4.30 1.84
CA VAL A 30 -8.77 -3.68 1.63
C VAL A 30 -9.34 -4.07 0.27
N GLY A 31 -8.53 -4.04 -0.79
CA GLY A 31 -8.92 -4.44 -2.13
C GLY A 31 -9.36 -5.90 -2.20
N MET A 32 -8.60 -6.81 -1.59
CA MET A 32 -8.97 -8.23 -1.46
C MET A 32 -10.27 -8.41 -0.67
N GLY A 33 -10.48 -7.65 0.41
CA GLY A 33 -11.71 -7.72 1.20
C GLY A 33 -12.95 -7.24 0.42
N ILE A 34 -12.81 -6.19 -0.39
CA ILE A 34 -13.87 -5.74 -1.32
C ILE A 34 -14.12 -6.81 -2.38
N GLY A 35 -13.04 -7.39 -2.91
CA GLY A 35 -13.09 -8.50 -3.86
C GLY A 35 -13.85 -9.71 -3.34
N ASP A 36 -13.53 -10.16 -2.13
CA ASP A 36 -14.22 -11.26 -1.44
C ASP A 36 -15.71 -10.94 -1.22
N TYR A 37 -16.02 -9.70 -0.84
CA TYR A 37 -17.41 -9.27 -0.69
C TYR A 37 -18.19 -9.35 -2.02
N LEU A 38 -17.58 -8.97 -3.14
CA LEU A 38 -18.19 -9.05 -4.47
C LEU A 38 -18.35 -10.51 -4.92
N ASP A 39 -17.35 -11.37 -4.69
CA ASP A 39 -17.40 -12.79 -5.05
C ASP A 39 -18.54 -13.52 -4.35
N ARG A 40 -18.70 -13.28 -3.04
CA ARG A 40 -19.79 -13.86 -2.24
C ARG A 40 -21.17 -13.42 -2.71
N LYS A 41 -21.28 -12.23 -3.29
CA LYS A 41 -22.56 -11.64 -3.67
C LYS A 41 -22.95 -11.99 -5.11
N TRP A 42 -21.99 -12.08 -6.03
CA TRP A 42 -22.27 -12.07 -7.49
C TRP A 42 -21.69 -13.28 -8.24
N LEU A 43 -20.60 -13.92 -7.77
CA LEU A 43 -19.80 -14.85 -8.58
C LEU A 43 -19.72 -16.28 -8.01
N SER A 44 -20.70 -16.71 -7.21
CA SER A 44 -20.86 -18.12 -6.80
C SER A 44 -19.59 -18.79 -6.24
N HIS A 45 -18.80 -18.06 -5.43
CA HIS A 45 -17.57 -18.54 -4.77
C HIS A 45 -16.34 -18.77 -5.67
N GLU A 46 -16.29 -18.17 -6.87
CA GLU A 46 -15.03 -18.09 -7.60
C GLU A 46 -14.10 -17.05 -6.95
N ASN A 47 -12.83 -17.35 -6.73
CA ASN A 47 -11.85 -16.45 -6.10
C ASN A 47 -11.40 -15.28 -7.02
N ILE A 48 -12.20 -14.93 -8.02
CA ILE A 48 -11.84 -14.00 -9.09
C ILE A 48 -11.86 -12.56 -8.60
N GLY A 49 -12.91 -12.16 -7.87
CA GLY A 49 -13.03 -10.85 -7.24
C GLY A 49 -11.95 -10.62 -6.19
N VAL A 50 -11.56 -11.62 -5.40
CA VAL A 50 -10.41 -11.52 -4.49
C VAL A 50 -9.12 -11.21 -5.26
N ALA A 51 -8.87 -11.93 -6.36
CA ALA A 51 -7.69 -11.72 -7.19
C ALA A 51 -7.70 -10.33 -7.86
N LEU A 52 -8.82 -9.94 -8.46
CA LEU A 52 -8.99 -8.63 -9.09
C LEU A 52 -8.93 -7.48 -8.06
N GLY A 53 -9.55 -7.67 -6.90
CA GLY A 53 -9.54 -6.75 -5.79
C GLY A 53 -8.12 -6.55 -5.23
N GLY A 54 -7.35 -7.62 -5.09
CA GLY A 54 -5.94 -7.56 -4.70
C GLY A 54 -5.07 -6.84 -5.74
N LEU A 55 -5.26 -7.12 -7.03
CA LEU A 55 -4.54 -6.44 -8.12
C LEU A 55 -4.88 -4.94 -8.20
N LEU A 56 -6.16 -4.57 -8.06
CA LEU A 56 -6.60 -3.18 -8.02
C LEU A 56 -6.10 -2.47 -6.76
N GLY A 57 -6.18 -3.12 -5.60
CA GLY A 57 -5.62 -2.62 -4.35
C GLY A 57 -4.11 -2.37 -4.45
N PHE A 58 -3.37 -3.32 -5.05
CA PHE A 58 -1.94 -3.15 -5.31
C PHE A 58 -1.66 -1.98 -6.25
N GLY A 59 -2.37 -1.89 -7.37
CA GLY A 59 -2.22 -0.80 -8.34
C GLY A 59 -2.48 0.58 -7.73
N LEU A 60 -3.56 0.72 -6.95
CA LEU A 60 -3.88 1.95 -6.23
C LEU A 60 -2.85 2.28 -5.16
N GLY A 61 -2.39 1.28 -4.40
CA GLY A 61 -1.34 1.42 -3.40
C GLY A 61 -0.04 1.94 -4.02
N ILE A 62 0.40 1.37 -5.14
CA ILE A 62 1.61 1.80 -5.86
C ILE A 62 1.44 3.20 -6.45
N TYR A 63 0.27 3.52 -7.01
CA TYR A 63 -0.01 4.86 -7.54
C TYR A 63 0.09 5.92 -6.44
N LYS A 64 -0.51 5.66 -5.28
CA LYS A 64 -0.44 6.56 -4.12
C LYS A 64 0.98 6.64 -3.55
N PHE A 65 1.67 5.51 -3.41
CA PHE A 65 3.09 5.46 -3.03
C PHE A 65 3.94 6.38 -3.92
N TYR A 66 3.73 6.31 -5.24
CA TYR A 66 4.46 7.13 -6.21
C TYR A 66 4.15 8.63 -6.03
N MET A 67 2.87 8.99 -5.87
CA MET A 67 2.45 10.37 -5.65
C MET A 67 3.00 10.95 -4.34
N ASP A 68 2.96 10.18 -3.26
CA ASP A 68 3.46 10.59 -1.96
C ASP A 68 5.00 10.68 -1.97
N THR A 69 5.69 9.71 -2.59
CA THR A 69 7.15 9.77 -2.81
C THR A 69 7.54 11.01 -3.62
N LYS A 70 6.79 11.34 -4.67
CA LYS A 70 7.02 12.55 -5.49
C LYS A 70 6.79 13.84 -4.71
N ARG A 71 5.86 13.86 -3.74
CA ARG A 71 5.67 14.99 -2.82
C ARG A 71 6.81 15.10 -1.81
N PHE A 72 7.34 13.98 -1.30
CA PHE A 72 8.45 13.98 -0.35
C PHE A 72 9.81 14.36 -0.96
N LEU A 73 9.99 14.09 -2.26
CA LEU A 73 11.23 14.40 -2.99
C LEU A 73 11.25 15.83 -3.57
N LYS A 74 10.18 16.62 -3.39
CA LYS A 74 10.06 17.99 -3.87
C LYS A 74 10.15 18.98 -2.71
#